data_AF-A0A0B7C6V1-F1
#
_entry.id   AF-A0A0B7C6V1-F1
#
_cell.length_a   1.000
_cell.length_b   1.000
_cell.length_c   1.000
_cell.angle_alpha   90.00
_cell.angle_beta   90.00
_cell.angle_gamma   90.00
#
_symmetry.space_group_name_H-M   'P 1'
#
loop_
_entity.id
_entity.type
_entity.pdbx_description
1 polymer ?
#
loop_
_entity_poly.entity_id
_entity_poly.type
_entity_poly.pdbx_seq_one_letter_code
_entity_poly.pdbx_strand_id
1 'polypeptide(L)'
;KIIDAYGCLGALCLNAGNEQIQYLVLVTSCLSVGKIGESEVFRITGVHFVSLRNDPTDEDKVSEIRKLMNSGTFYFTWTVGGNSWDLSLCAQRKLQAQDTDNRFFWNRM
;
A
#
# COMPACT_ATOMS: atom_id res chain seq x y z
N LYS A 1 -0.11 -9.09 19.45
CA LYS A 1 -0.25 -7.62 19.56
C LYS A 1 -1.37 -7.19 18.63
N ILE A 2 -2.34 -6.40 19.10
CA ILE A 2 -3.37 -5.83 18.22
C ILE A 2 -2.80 -4.54 17.64
N ILE A 3 -3.00 -4.32 16.33
CA ILE A 3 -2.47 -3.16 15.61
C ILE A 3 -3.62 -2.58 14.77
N ASP A 4 -3.89 -1.29 14.97
CA ASP A 4 -4.80 -0.54 14.10
C ASP A 4 -4.05 -0.11 12.83
N ALA A 5 -4.72 -0.22 11.68
CA ALA A 5 -4.17 0.14 10.38
C ALA A 5 -5.25 0.81 9.51
N TYR A 6 -4.83 1.77 8.70
CA TYR A 6 -5.68 2.45 7.71
C TYR A 6 -5.92 1.58 6.47
N GLY A 7 -5.05 0.62 6.20
CA GLY A 7 -5.15 -0.28 5.07
C GLY A 7 -4.14 -1.41 5.11
N CYS A 8 -4.46 -2.50 4.41
CA CYS A 8 -3.56 -3.63 4.16
C CYS A 8 -3.10 -3.57 2.70
N LEU A 9 -1.79 -3.45 2.48
CA LEU A 9 -1.23 -3.39 1.13
C LEU A 9 -1.03 -4.76 0.49
N GLY A 10 -1.02 -5.81 1.32
CA GLY A 10 -0.80 -7.19 0.93
C GLY A 10 0.41 -7.81 1.62
N ALA A 11 0.79 -9.00 1.15
CA ALA A 11 2.01 -9.66 1.56
C ALA A 11 3.18 -9.17 0.68
N LEU A 12 4.36 -8.99 1.25
CA LEU A 12 5.61 -8.78 0.54
C LEU A 12 6.45 -10.05 0.67
N CYS A 13 6.88 -10.61 -0.45
CA CYS A 13 7.78 -11.75 -0.51
C CYS A 13 9.21 -11.28 -0.79
N LEU A 14 10.15 -11.63 0.09
CA LEU A 14 11.58 -11.37 -0.08
C LEU A 14 12.37 -12.67 -0.08
N ASN A 15 13.34 -12.78 -0.99
CA ASN A 15 14.26 -13.91 -1.02
C ASN A 15 15.52 -13.55 -0.21
N ALA A 16 15.76 -14.27 0.89
CA ALA A 16 16.93 -14.12 1.74
C ALA A 16 17.79 -15.39 1.64
N GLY A 17 18.64 -15.45 0.62
CA GLY A 17 19.39 -16.67 0.28
C GLY A 17 18.46 -17.76 -0.23
N ASN A 18 18.43 -18.90 0.46
CA ASN A 18 17.56 -20.05 0.10
C ASN A 18 16.17 -19.98 0.73
N GLU A 19 15.88 -18.95 1.53
CA GLU A 19 14.60 -18.83 2.21
C GLU A 19 13.74 -17.71 1.62
N GLN A 20 12.44 -17.96 1.50
CA GLN A 20 11.46 -16.94 1.20
C GLN A 20 10.84 -16.43 2.51
N ILE A 21 10.97 -15.13 2.75
CA ILE A 21 10.41 -14.44 3.90
C ILE A 21 9.19 -13.66 3.43
N GLN A 22 8.11 -13.73 4.20
CA GLN A 22 6.88 -13.02 3.90
C GLN A 22 6.54 -12.03 5.02
N TYR A 23 6.11 -10.84 4.62
CA TYR A 23 5.71 -9.77 5.53
C TYR A 23 4.30 -9.31 5.16
N LEU A 24 3.41 -9.17 6.14
CA LEU A 24 2.18 -8.41 5.94
C LEU A 24 2.49 -6.92 6.05
N VAL A 25 2.13 -6.14 5.03
CA VAL A 25 2.43 -4.70 4.98
C VAL A 25 1.16 -3.91 5.30
N LEU A 26 1.21 -3.14 6.37
CA LEU A 26 0.08 -2.36 6.90
C LEU A 26 0.37 -0.86 6.82
N VAL A 27 -0.59 -0.08 6.36
CA VAL A 27 -0.54 1.39 6.44
C VAL A 27 -0.92 1.82 7.85
N THR A 28 0.01 2.43 8.57
CA THR A 28 -0.19 2.89 9.97
C THR A 28 -0.28 4.40 10.08
N SER A 29 0.10 5.14 9.04
CA SER A 29 -0.07 6.59 8.96
C SER A 29 -0.27 7.01 7.51
N CYS A 30 -1.24 7.89 7.28
CA CYS A 30 -1.48 8.52 5.99
C CYS A 30 -2.07 9.93 6.20
N LEU A 31 -1.94 10.76 5.18
CA LEU A 31 -2.47 12.13 5.15
C LEU A 31 -3.44 12.27 3.98
N SER A 32 -4.63 12.81 4.24
CA SER A 32 -5.50 13.29 3.16
C SER A 32 -4.79 14.43 2.44
N VAL A 33 -4.76 14.37 1.11
CA VAL A 33 -4.14 15.38 0.25
C VAL A 33 -5.12 16.03 -0.72
N GLY A 34 -6.40 15.64 -0.68
CA GLY A 34 -7.45 16.21 -1.50
C GLY A 34 -8.50 15.18 -1.89
N LYS A 35 -9.48 15.64 -2.68
CA LYS A 35 -10.63 14.83 -3.12
C LYS A 35 -10.76 14.81 -4.64
N ILE A 36 -11.25 13.69 -5.15
CA ILE A 36 -11.68 13.52 -6.55
C ILE A 36 -13.10 12.95 -6.53
N GLY A 37 -14.10 13.79 -6.82
CA GLY A 37 -15.51 13.45 -6.57
C GLY A 37 -15.71 13.14 -5.07
N GLU A 38 -16.30 11.99 -4.77
CA GLU A 38 -16.53 11.52 -3.40
C GLU A 38 -15.33 10.78 -2.79
N SER A 39 -14.25 10.57 -3.56
CA SER A 39 -13.08 9.83 -3.11
C SER A 39 -12.04 10.75 -2.49
N GLU A 40 -11.69 10.48 -1.24
CA GLU A 40 -10.56 11.08 -0.56
C GLU A 40 -9.27 10.41 -1.03
N VAL A 41 -8.26 11.22 -1.36
CA VAL A 41 -6.93 10.78 -1.77
C VAL A 41 -6.01 10.85 -0.55
N PHE A 42 -5.40 9.72 -0.21
CA PHE A 42 -4.49 9.60 0.91
C PHE A 42 -3.06 9.35 0.43
N ARG A 43 -2.12 10.10 0.98
CA ARG A 43 -0.68 9.87 0.88
C ARG A 43 -0.22 9.02 2.05
N ILE A 44 0.48 7.92 1.78
CA ILE A 44 1.07 7.07 2.82
C ILE A 44 2.28 7.80 3.43
N THR A 45 2.33 7.85 4.76
CA THR A 45 3.43 8.45 5.55
C THR A 45 4.04 7.49 6.56
N GLY A 46 3.40 6.35 6.80
CA GLY A 46 3.88 5.34 7.71
C GLY A 46 3.35 3.95 7.35
N VAL A 47 4.26 2.98 7.28
CA VAL A 47 3.94 1.57 7.15
C VAL A 47 4.57 0.74 8.27
N HIS A 48 3.93 -0.39 8.56
CA HIS A 48 4.46 -1.42 9.45
C HIS A 48 4.53 -2.75 8.72
N PHE A 49 5.63 -3.48 8.91
CA PHE A 49 5.86 -4.80 8.33
C PHE A 49 5.76 -5.82 9.45
N VAL A 50 4.82 -6.75 9.32
CA VAL A 50 4.64 -7.85 10.27
C VAL A 50 5.23 -9.11 9.64
N SER A 51 6.32 -9.65 10.21
CA SER A 51 6.88 -10.93 9.75
C SER A 51 5.87 -12.06 9.96
N LEU A 52 5.58 -12.82 8.90
CA LEU A 52 4.66 -13.96 8.97
C LEU A 52 5.30 -15.21 9.59
N ARG A 53 6.62 -15.20 9.80
CA ARG A 53 7.34 -16.24 10.55
C ARG A 53 7.64 -15.87 12.01
N ASN A 54 7.24 -14.66 12.43
CA ASN A 54 7.41 -14.13 13.78
C ASN A 54 8.89 -14.14 14.26
N ASP A 55 9.83 -13.89 13.35
CA ASP A 55 11.26 -13.78 13.64
C ASP A 55 11.64 -12.29 13.75
N PRO A 56 12.15 -11.81 14.91
CA PRO A 56 12.55 -10.42 15.09
C PRO A 56 13.66 -9.96 14.14
N THR A 57 14.53 -10.86 13.69
CA THR A 57 15.66 -10.52 12.79
C THR A 57 15.21 -10.15 11.38
N ASP A 58 13.94 -10.43 11.04
CA ASP A 58 13.35 -10.07 9.76
C ASP A 58 13.03 -8.57 9.66
N GLU A 59 12.80 -7.89 10.78
CA GLU A 59 12.47 -6.45 10.76
C GLU A 59 13.58 -5.59 10.13
N ASP A 60 14.84 -5.98 10.33
CA ASP A 60 16.00 -5.28 9.78
C ASP A 60 16.12 -5.44 8.26
N LYS A 61 15.65 -6.58 7.72
CA LYS A 61 15.74 -6.92 6.29
C LYS A 61 14.83 -6.07 5.40
N VAL A 62 13.81 -5.43 5.99
CA VAL A 62 12.85 -4.56 5.29
C VAL A 62 13.10 -3.07 5.53
N SER A 63 14.20 -2.69 6.19
CA SER A 63 14.48 -1.30 6.58
C SER A 63 14.48 -0.32 5.39
N GLU A 64 15.13 -0.67 4.28
CA GLU A 64 15.17 0.19 3.08
C GLU A 64 13.82 0.28 2.37
N ILE A 65 13.07 -0.83 2.30
CA ILE A 65 11.72 -0.84 1.74
C ILE A 65 10.79 0.01 2.62
N ARG A 66 10.94 -0.08 3.95
CA ARG A 66 10.20 0.76 4.90
C ARG A 66 10.50 2.24 4.69
N LYS A 67 11.77 2.63 4.49
CA LYS A 67 12.15 4.01 4.16
C LYS A 67 11.50 4.47 2.86
N LEU A 68 11.55 3.64 1.81
CA LEU A 68 10.93 3.95 0.52
C LEU A 68 9.42 4.16 0.68
N MET A 69 8.72 3.24 1.35
CA MET A 69 7.28 3.33 1.58
C MET A 69 6.87 4.55 2.41
N ASN A 70 7.75 5.00 3.30
CA ASN A 70 7.55 6.19 4.13
C ASN A 70 7.99 7.51 3.44
N SER A 71 8.48 7.46 2.20
CA SER A 71 8.98 8.65 1.49
C SER A 71 7.89 9.64 1.06
N GLY A 72 6.61 9.26 1.18
CA GLY A 72 5.48 10.10 0.77
C GLY A 72 5.16 10.04 -0.73
N THR A 73 5.64 9.02 -1.45
CA THR A 73 5.39 8.84 -2.89
C THR A 73 4.23 7.91 -3.22
N PHE A 74 3.65 7.23 -2.22
CA PHE A 74 2.58 6.24 -2.41
C PHE A 74 1.23 6.79 -2.02
N TYR A 75 0.22 6.52 -2.85
CA TYR A 75 -1.13 7.05 -2.70
C TYR A 75 -2.18 5.97 -2.89
N PHE A 76 -3.31 6.16 -2.21
CA PHE A 76 -4.52 5.36 -2.39
C PHE A 76 -5.75 6.24 -2.22
N THR A 77 -6.91 5.74 -2.60
CA THR A 77 -8.19 6.43 -2.42
C THR A 77 -9.12 5.65 -1.52
N TRP A 78 -9.97 6.36 -0.80
CA TRP A 78 -11.04 5.76 -0.03
C TRP A 78 -12.32 6.61 -0.12
N THR A 79 -13.46 5.94 -0.18
CA THR A 79 -14.79 6.56 -0.28
C THR A 79 -15.72 5.92 0.74
N VAL A 80 -16.45 6.73 1.48
CA VAL A 80 -17.51 6.27 2.37
C VAL A 80 -18.60 5.59 1.54
N GLY A 81 -18.95 4.34 1.87
CA GLY A 81 -19.98 3.58 1.14
C GLY A 81 -19.45 2.73 -0.03
N GLY A 82 -18.14 2.74 -0.29
CA GLY A 82 -17.51 1.93 -1.33
C GLY A 82 -17.42 2.63 -2.68
N ASN A 83 -16.74 2.00 -3.64
CA ASN A 83 -16.45 2.51 -4.99
C ASN A 83 -15.50 3.73 -5.05
N SER A 84 -14.27 3.55 -4.55
CA SER A 84 -13.21 4.56 -4.64
C SER A 84 -12.74 4.81 -6.06
N TRP A 85 -12.27 6.04 -6.32
CA TRP A 85 -11.63 6.40 -7.56
C TRP A 85 -10.32 5.63 -7.77
N ASP A 86 -10.24 4.82 -8.82
CA ASP A 86 -9.00 4.13 -9.17
C ASP A 86 -7.92 5.11 -9.67
N LEU A 87 -6.89 5.33 -8.86
CA LEU A 87 -5.76 6.23 -9.19
C LEU A 87 -4.81 5.64 -10.23
N SER A 88 -4.91 4.35 -10.56
CA SER A 88 -4.12 3.76 -11.65
C SER A 88 -4.57 4.28 -13.02
N LEU A 89 -5.78 4.84 -13.10
CA LEU A 89 -6.39 5.32 -14.34
C LEU A 89 -6.39 6.85 -14.41
N CYS A 90 -6.08 7.39 -15.59
CA CYS A 90 -6.43 8.78 -15.88
C CYS A 90 -7.95 8.95 -16.03
N ALA A 91 -8.44 10.17 -15.83
CA ALA A 91 -9.87 10.46 -15.84
C ALA A 91 -10.58 10.01 -17.13
N GLN A 92 -9.91 10.16 -18.28
CA GLN A 92 -10.45 9.74 -19.59
C GLN A 92 -10.66 8.22 -19.66
N ARG A 93 -9.70 7.42 -19.16
CA ARG A 93 -9.82 5.95 -19.18
C ARG A 93 -10.87 5.43 -18.21
N LYS A 94 -11.04 6.10 -17.07
CA LYS A 94 -12.12 5.76 -16.13
C LYS A 94 -13.50 5.90 -16.78
N LEU A 95 -13.73 6.95 -17.57
CA LEU A 95 -14.99 7.14 -18.30
C LEU A 95 -15.25 6.07 -19.36
N GLN A 96 -14.20 5.42 -19.85
CA GLN A 96 -14.29 4.32 -20.80
C GLN A 96 -14.50 2.95 -20.13
N ALA A 97 -14.77 2.95 -18.81
CA ALA A 97 -14.95 1.74 -17.99
C ALA A 97 -13.81 0.72 -18.17
N GLN A 98 -12.58 1.21 -18.29
CA GLN A 98 -11.39 0.35 -18.34
C GLN A 98 -11.10 -0.25 -16.97
N ASP A 99 -10.57 -1.47 -16.97
CA ASP A 99 -10.03 -2.11 -15.78
C ASP A 99 -8.80 -1.34 -15.24
N THR A 100 -8.45 -1.59 -13.98
CA THR A 100 -7.26 -1.07 -13.31
C THR A 100 -6.00 -1.20 -14.18
N ASP A 101 -5.24 -0.11 -14.32
CA ASP A 101 -4.02 -0.11 -15.12
C ASP A 101 -2.86 -0.72 -14.32
N ASN A 102 -2.53 -1.95 -14.67
CA ASN A 102 -1.46 -2.72 -14.07
C ASN A 102 -0.09 -2.05 -14.06
N ARG A 103 0.16 -1.05 -14.93
CA ARG A 103 1.44 -0.32 -14.97
C ARG A 103 1.57 0.68 -13.83
N PHE A 104 0.45 1.10 -13.24
CA PHE A 104 0.38 2.06 -12.13
C PHE A 104 -0.13 1.44 -10.83
N PHE A 105 -0.52 0.16 -10.85
CA PHE A 105 -0.90 -0.59 -9.67
C PHE A 105 0.35 -1.02 -8.87
N TRP A 106 0.85 -0.09 -8.06
CA TRP A 106 2.18 -0.15 -7.47
C TRP A 106 2.38 -1.25 -6.41
N ASN A 107 1.32 -1.72 -5.74
CA ASN A 107 1.38 -2.85 -4.79
C ASN A 107 0.89 -4.17 -5.40
N ARG A 108 0.92 -4.29 -6.73
CA ARG A 108 0.67 -5.57 -7.38
C ARG A 108 1.81 -6.55 -7.07
N MET A 109 1.43 -7.78 -6.70
CA MET A 109 2.35 -8.93 -6.59
C MET A 109 2.44 -9.69 -7.92
#